data_AF-A0A3M2SZV5-F1
#
_entry.id   AF-A0A3M2SZV5-F1
#
_cell.length_a   1.000
_cell.length_b   1.000
_cell.length_c   1.000
_cell.angle_alpha   90.00
_cell.angle_beta   90.00
_cell.angle_gamma   90.00
#
_symmetry.space_group_name_H-M   'P 1'
#
loop_
_entity.id
_entity.type
_entity.pdbx_description
1 polymer ?
#
loop_
_entity_poly.entity_id
_entity_poly.type
_entity_poly.pdbx_seq_one_letter_code
_entity_poly.pdbx_strand_id
1 'polypeptide(L)'
;MSAAELERLLSEWEDSVPGGIRRLVLRGNNLDAPGAANFRLAYLAVKLLLRRIQLDLEKSVMHTDDDTVAPSFIHAQRTAEEIVHLVQELNESHLRGFWMPMHAFSLTSATTLLLRIGLRMKGSSHNAPLRMARDMAIALQSHRESCGWDLADHCLNNCSDLVTKIGSLESEEDLSSQIFPELQTNLDIDQSILEELFTGIPGLSEVEMQ
;
A
#
# COMPACT_ATOMS: atom_id res chain seq x y z
N MET A 1 -23.05 3.88 -2.70
CA MET A 1 -22.25 4.43 -1.59
C MET A 1 -21.10 5.21 -2.21
N SER A 2 -20.92 6.49 -1.86
CA SER A 2 -19.87 7.34 -2.43
C SER A 2 -18.55 7.25 -1.63
N ALA A 3 -17.42 7.65 -2.22
CA ALA A 3 -16.15 7.70 -1.49
C ALA A 3 -16.19 8.65 -0.28
N ALA A 4 -16.92 9.77 -0.39
CA ALA A 4 -17.14 10.70 0.71
C ALA A 4 -17.98 10.08 1.85
N GLU A 5 -18.94 9.23 1.51
CA GLU A 5 -19.74 8.50 2.50
C GLU A 5 -18.88 7.49 3.27
N LEU A 6 -18.00 6.77 2.57
CA LEU A 6 -17.04 5.85 3.20
C LEU A 6 -16.05 6.58 4.14
N GLU A 7 -15.54 7.75 3.73
CA GLU A 7 -14.65 8.56 4.57
C GLU A 7 -15.35 9.06 5.83
N ARG A 8 -16.62 9.49 5.70
CA ARG A 8 -17.45 9.85 6.86
C ARG A 8 -17.65 8.67 7.81
N LEU A 9 -18.00 7.49 7.28
CA LEU A 9 -18.21 6.30 8.11
C LEU A 9 -16.94 5.88 8.85
N LEU A 10 -15.78 5.96 8.19
CA LEU A 10 -14.50 5.69 8.84
C LEU A 10 -14.22 6.71 9.95
N SER A 11 -14.46 7.99 9.71
CA SER A 11 -14.27 9.05 10.71
C SER A 11 -15.20 8.88 11.92
N GLU A 12 -16.47 8.55 11.69
CA GLU A 12 -17.44 8.24 12.76
C GLU A 12 -17.01 7.02 13.58
N TRP A 13 -16.49 6.00 12.91
CA TRP A 13 -15.91 4.86 13.60
C TRP A 13 -14.69 5.28 14.45
N GLU A 14 -13.75 6.04 13.90
CA GLU A 14 -12.57 6.53 14.63
C GLU A 14 -12.93 7.33 15.89
N ASP A 15 -14.01 8.10 15.85
CA ASP A 15 -14.52 8.87 16.98
C ASP A 15 -15.31 8.03 17.99
N SER A 16 -15.94 6.93 17.53
CA SER A 16 -16.62 5.98 18.41
C SER A 16 -15.67 5.07 19.21
N VAL A 17 -14.42 4.92 18.76
CA VAL A 17 -13.46 3.99 19.36
C VAL A 17 -12.96 4.51 20.73
N PRO A 18 -12.99 3.68 21.80
CA PRO A 18 -12.54 4.07 23.13
C PRO A 18 -11.06 4.51 23.18
N GLY A 19 -10.73 5.49 24.02
CA GLY A 19 -9.46 6.23 23.94
C GLY A 19 -8.16 5.41 23.94
N GLY A 20 -8.09 4.29 24.67
CA GLY A 20 -6.92 3.39 24.63
C GLY A 20 -6.75 2.73 23.26
N ILE A 21 -7.83 2.18 22.73
CA ILE A 21 -7.89 1.53 21.42
C ILE A 21 -7.69 2.56 20.30
N ARG A 22 -8.28 3.76 20.44
CA ARG A 22 -8.13 4.85 19.47
C ARG A 22 -6.68 5.28 19.33
N ARG A 23 -5.93 5.37 20.43
CA ARG A 23 -4.48 5.67 20.39
C ARG A 23 -3.67 4.56 19.70
N LEU A 24 -3.98 3.30 19.98
CA LEU A 24 -3.34 2.15 19.33
C LEU A 24 -3.58 2.18 17.81
N VAL A 25 -4.83 2.35 17.40
CA VAL A 25 -5.22 2.35 15.98
C VAL A 25 -4.65 3.55 15.24
N LEU A 26 -4.90 4.76 15.73
CA LEU A 26 -4.55 5.99 15.02
C LEU A 26 -3.04 6.30 15.10
N ARG A 27 -2.41 6.08 16.26
CA ARG A 27 -1.03 6.51 16.50
C ARG A 27 -0.01 5.36 16.50
N GLY A 28 -0.44 4.12 16.72
CA GLY A 28 0.47 2.98 16.77
C GLY A 28 1.13 2.78 18.12
N ASN A 29 0.55 3.34 19.17
CA ASN A 29 1.10 3.20 20.51
C ASN A 29 0.71 1.84 21.11
N ASN A 30 1.63 1.23 21.86
CA ASN A 30 1.42 0.00 22.63
C ASN A 30 0.98 -1.20 21.77
N LEU A 31 1.81 -1.58 20.79
CA LEU A 31 1.58 -2.76 19.94
C LEU A 31 1.85 -4.10 20.65
N ASP A 32 2.30 -4.05 21.91
CA ASP A 32 2.66 -5.24 22.71
C ASP A 32 1.46 -6.12 23.09
N ALA A 33 0.23 -5.56 23.03
CA ALA A 33 -0.96 -6.34 23.31
C ALA A 33 -1.22 -7.36 22.18
N PRO A 34 -1.60 -8.61 22.48
CA PRO A 34 -1.89 -9.61 21.46
C PRO A 34 -2.93 -9.09 20.44
N GLY A 35 -2.58 -9.14 19.15
CA GLY A 35 -3.44 -8.68 18.06
C GLY A 35 -3.44 -7.16 17.80
N ALA A 36 -2.75 -6.35 18.61
CA ALA A 36 -2.69 -4.90 18.42
C ALA A 36 -2.09 -4.50 17.04
N ALA A 37 -0.97 -5.14 16.67
CA ALA A 37 -0.33 -4.91 15.38
C ALA A 37 -1.23 -5.30 14.19
N ASN A 38 -1.94 -6.42 14.28
CA ASN A 38 -2.95 -6.81 13.29
C ASN A 38 -4.06 -5.78 13.19
N PHE A 39 -4.60 -5.33 14.32
CA PHE A 39 -5.70 -4.39 14.31
C PHE A 39 -5.31 -3.04 13.72
N ARG A 40 -4.09 -2.56 14.02
CA ARG A 40 -3.54 -1.36 13.37
C ARG A 40 -3.38 -1.57 11.87
N LEU A 41 -2.81 -2.69 11.42
CA LEU A 41 -2.65 -2.94 10.00
C LEU A 41 -4.00 -3.09 9.28
N ALA A 42 -5.01 -3.68 9.92
CA ALA A 42 -6.37 -3.77 9.40
C ALA A 42 -6.98 -2.38 9.17
N TYR A 43 -6.84 -1.47 10.16
CA TYR A 43 -7.29 -0.09 10.02
C TYR A 43 -6.56 0.64 8.88
N LEU A 44 -5.23 0.54 8.82
CA LEU A 44 -4.45 1.16 7.74
C LEU A 44 -4.81 0.57 6.37
N ALA A 45 -5.10 -0.73 6.29
CA ALA A 45 -5.56 -1.37 5.06
C ALA A 45 -6.92 -0.80 4.60
N VAL A 46 -7.86 -0.57 5.52
CA VAL A 46 -9.15 0.08 5.21
C VAL A 46 -8.93 1.51 4.72
N LYS A 47 -8.09 2.31 5.38
CA LYS A 47 -7.72 3.65 4.90
C LYS A 47 -7.11 3.59 3.49
N LEU A 48 -6.19 2.65 3.26
CA LEU A 48 -5.51 2.49 1.98
C LEU A 48 -6.53 2.17 0.87
N LEU A 49 -7.45 1.24 1.13
CA LEU A 49 -8.53 0.90 0.19
C LEU A 49 -9.41 2.11 -0.12
N LEU A 50 -9.78 2.89 0.88
CA LEU A 50 -10.52 4.13 0.68
C LEU A 50 -9.77 5.12 -0.23
N ARG A 51 -8.47 5.32 0.01
CA ARG A 51 -7.64 6.21 -0.83
C ARG A 51 -7.53 5.69 -2.26
N ARG A 52 -7.47 4.38 -2.47
CA ARG A 52 -7.46 3.79 -3.81
C ARG A 52 -8.78 4.01 -4.54
N ILE A 53 -9.91 3.78 -3.89
CA ILE A 53 -11.25 4.06 -4.44
C ILE A 53 -11.37 5.53 -4.86
N GLN A 54 -10.86 6.46 -4.04
CA GLN A 54 -10.84 7.88 -4.35
C GLN A 54 -10.00 8.18 -5.61
N LEU A 55 -8.78 7.65 -5.70
CA LEU A 55 -7.92 7.82 -6.87
C LEU A 55 -8.52 7.22 -8.14
N ASP A 56 -9.15 6.05 -8.05
CA ASP A 56 -9.76 5.38 -9.20
C ASP A 56 -10.99 6.17 -9.72
N LEU A 57 -11.78 6.75 -8.80
CA LEU A 57 -12.90 7.62 -9.15
C LEU A 57 -12.43 8.95 -9.75
N GLU A 58 -11.32 9.52 -9.27
CA GLU A 58 -10.75 10.74 -9.87
C GLU A 58 -10.19 10.48 -11.26
N LYS A 59 -9.55 9.32 -11.49
CA LYS A 59 -9.06 8.90 -12.81
C LYS A 59 -10.19 8.77 -13.84
N SER A 60 -11.38 8.32 -13.43
CA SER A 60 -12.52 8.21 -14.36
C SER A 60 -13.14 9.56 -14.73
N VAL A 61 -12.91 10.59 -13.92
CA VAL A 61 -13.44 11.95 -14.14
C VAL A 61 -12.42 12.84 -14.86
N MET A 62 -11.13 12.64 -14.60
CA MET A 62 -10.03 13.42 -15.18
C MET A 62 -9.44 12.72 -16.40
N HIS A 63 -9.94 13.02 -17.60
CA HIS A 63 -9.36 12.59 -18.88
C HIS A 63 -8.12 13.41 -19.31
N THR A 64 -7.62 14.29 -18.46
CA THR A 64 -6.55 15.23 -18.79
C THR A 64 -5.30 14.94 -17.96
N ASP A 65 -4.20 14.74 -18.69
CA ASP A 65 -2.81 14.49 -18.26
C ASP A 65 -2.19 15.73 -17.57
N ASP A 66 -2.92 16.34 -16.63
CA ASP A 66 -2.42 17.49 -15.89
C ASP A 66 -1.48 17.01 -14.78
N ASP A 67 -0.18 17.28 -14.96
CA ASP A 67 0.97 16.84 -14.15
C ASP A 67 0.99 17.40 -12.71
N THR A 68 -0.11 18.00 -12.23
CA THR A 68 -0.20 18.47 -10.85
C THR A 68 -0.59 17.31 -9.91
N VAL A 69 0.26 17.06 -8.91
CA VAL A 69 -0.01 16.06 -7.85
C VAL A 69 -1.26 16.49 -7.09
N ALA A 70 -2.41 15.93 -7.47
CA ALA A 70 -3.68 16.21 -6.82
C ALA A 70 -3.60 15.93 -5.31
N PRO A 71 -4.35 16.67 -4.46
CA PRO A 71 -4.35 16.44 -3.01
C PRO A 71 -4.62 14.99 -2.61
N SER A 72 -5.42 14.25 -3.40
CA SER A 72 -5.71 12.83 -3.22
C SER A 72 -4.46 11.95 -3.25
N PHE A 73 -3.49 12.22 -4.13
CA PHE A 73 -2.21 11.52 -4.19
C PHE A 73 -1.40 11.71 -2.91
N ILE A 74 -1.42 12.90 -2.33
CA ILE A 74 -0.72 13.17 -1.06
C ILE A 74 -1.33 12.34 0.07
N HIS A 75 -2.66 12.27 0.17
CA HIS A 75 -3.33 11.47 1.20
C HIS A 75 -3.10 9.96 1.00
N ALA A 76 -3.11 9.51 -0.25
CA ALA A 76 -2.82 8.13 -0.63
C ALA A 76 -1.37 7.73 -0.31
N GLN A 77 -0.41 8.59 -0.65
CA GLN A 77 1.00 8.44 -0.31
C GLN A 77 1.18 8.32 1.21
N ARG A 78 0.69 9.29 1.98
CA ARG A 78 0.81 9.29 3.46
C ARG A 78 0.25 8.02 4.09
N THR A 79 -0.89 7.54 3.60
CA THR A 79 -1.51 6.32 4.12
C THR A 79 -0.65 5.08 3.83
N ALA A 80 -0.01 5.01 2.65
CA ALA A 80 0.92 3.94 2.35
C ALA A 80 2.21 4.03 3.17
N GLU A 81 2.73 5.24 3.40
CA GLU A 81 3.88 5.51 4.27
C GLU A 81 3.61 5.07 5.73
N GLU A 82 2.41 5.30 6.25
CA GLU A 82 2.00 4.80 7.58
C GLU A 82 2.12 3.27 7.68
N ILE A 83 1.84 2.54 6.61
CA ILE A 83 2.00 1.07 6.57
C ILE A 83 3.48 0.68 6.54
N VAL A 84 4.31 1.40 5.77
CA VAL A 84 5.76 1.18 5.75
C VAL A 84 6.36 1.39 7.15
N HIS A 85 6.02 2.51 7.80
CA HIS A 85 6.49 2.80 9.15
C HIS A 85 6.03 1.76 10.16
N LEU A 86 4.78 1.31 10.09
CA LEU A 86 4.31 0.20 10.94
C LEU A 86 5.20 -1.03 10.77
N VAL A 87 5.49 -1.46 9.53
CA VAL A 87 6.34 -2.63 9.27
C VAL A 87 7.75 -2.44 9.83
N GLN A 88 8.33 -1.25 9.68
CA GLN A 88 9.66 -0.93 10.22
C GLN A 88 9.71 -0.96 11.75
N GLU A 89 8.61 -0.60 12.42
CA GLU A 89 8.50 -0.59 13.88
C GLU A 89 8.20 -1.96 14.49
N LEU A 90 7.90 -2.99 13.68
CA LEU A 90 7.68 -4.34 14.18
C LEU A 90 8.97 -4.91 14.76
N ASN A 91 8.86 -5.48 15.95
CA ASN A 91 9.94 -6.20 16.62
C ASN A 91 9.70 -7.72 16.52
N GLU A 92 10.70 -8.50 16.93
CA GLU A 92 10.66 -9.97 16.89
C GLU A 92 9.43 -10.57 17.60
N SER A 93 8.96 -9.95 18.70
CA SER A 93 7.78 -10.44 19.42
C SER A 93 6.49 -10.25 18.61
N HIS A 94 6.37 -9.14 17.88
CA HIS A 94 5.25 -8.91 16.96
C HIS A 94 5.29 -9.87 15.78
N LEU A 95 6.47 -10.10 15.20
CA LEU A 95 6.66 -10.93 14.00
C LEU A 95 6.40 -12.42 14.28
N ARG A 96 6.73 -12.90 15.48
CA ARG A 96 6.40 -14.26 15.93
C ARG A 96 4.95 -14.43 16.38
N GLY A 97 4.21 -13.34 16.50
CA GLY A 97 2.79 -13.36 16.79
C GLY A 97 1.96 -13.92 15.64
N PHE A 98 0.69 -14.21 15.90
CA PHE A 98 -0.25 -14.54 14.84
C PHE A 98 -0.52 -13.33 13.97
N TRP A 99 -0.55 -13.51 12.65
CA TRP A 99 -0.94 -12.49 11.66
C TRP A 99 -2.07 -12.98 10.76
N MET A 100 -3.01 -12.09 10.43
CA MET A 100 -4.06 -12.40 9.46
C MET A 100 -3.46 -12.48 8.04
N PRO A 101 -3.65 -13.58 7.29
CA PRO A 101 -3.07 -13.74 5.96
C PRO A 101 -3.43 -12.62 4.97
N MET A 102 -4.62 -12.04 5.12
CA MET A 102 -5.09 -10.91 4.30
C MET A 102 -4.15 -9.69 4.33
N HIS A 103 -3.35 -9.54 5.38
CA HIS A 103 -2.42 -8.41 5.48
C HIS A 103 -1.28 -8.48 4.47
N ALA A 104 -0.91 -9.65 3.96
CA ALA A 104 0.09 -9.79 2.89
C ALA A 104 -0.27 -8.95 1.64
N PHE A 105 -1.57 -8.91 1.30
CA PHE A 105 -2.09 -8.05 0.23
C PHE A 105 -2.01 -6.57 0.57
N SER A 106 -2.22 -6.20 1.84
CA SER A 106 -2.15 -4.80 2.28
C SER A 106 -0.73 -4.24 2.12
N LEU A 107 0.29 -5.05 2.45
CA LEU A 107 1.71 -4.69 2.27
C LEU A 107 2.06 -4.49 0.79
N THR A 108 1.59 -5.41 -0.06
CA THR A 108 1.79 -5.35 -1.51
C THR A 108 1.07 -4.15 -2.12
N SER A 109 -0.17 -3.89 -1.70
CA SER A 109 -0.98 -2.76 -2.16
C SER A 109 -0.34 -1.41 -1.78
N ALA A 110 0.21 -1.29 -0.57
CA ALA A 110 0.92 -0.09 -0.14
C ALA A 110 2.19 0.15 -0.98
N THR A 111 2.99 -0.90 -1.19
CA THR A 111 4.24 -0.84 -1.96
C THR A 111 3.97 -0.46 -3.42
N THR A 112 3.01 -1.12 -4.07
CA THR A 112 2.65 -0.82 -5.47
C THR A 112 2.07 0.58 -5.65
N LEU A 113 1.33 1.09 -4.67
CA LEU A 113 0.84 2.46 -4.68
C LEU A 113 1.98 3.47 -4.60
N LEU A 114 2.94 3.28 -3.68
CA LEU A 114 4.12 4.13 -3.56
C LEU A 114 4.95 4.15 -4.84
N LEU A 115 5.16 2.98 -5.47
CA LEU A 115 5.81 2.87 -6.78
C LEU A 115 5.07 3.68 -7.85
N ARG A 116 3.75 3.52 -7.94
CA ARG A 116 2.93 4.24 -8.92
C ARG A 116 2.98 5.75 -8.73
N ILE A 117 2.93 6.23 -7.50
CA ILE A 117 3.01 7.67 -7.18
C ILE A 117 4.41 8.18 -7.52
N GLY A 118 5.45 7.46 -7.10
CA GLY A 118 6.83 7.83 -7.36
C GLY A 118 7.18 7.91 -8.83
N LEU A 119 6.75 6.94 -9.65
CA LEU A 119 7.01 6.94 -11.10
C LEU A 119 6.35 8.11 -11.85
N ARG A 120 5.30 8.72 -11.28
CA ARG A 120 4.70 9.94 -11.84
C ARG A 120 5.49 11.19 -11.51
N MET A 121 6.26 11.20 -10.43
CA MET A 121 7.08 12.34 -10.00
C MET A 121 8.42 12.43 -10.77
N LYS A 122 8.36 12.48 -12.12
CA LYS A 122 9.54 12.50 -12.98
C LYS A 122 10.46 13.70 -12.64
N GLY A 123 11.77 13.45 -12.57
CA GLY A 123 12.78 14.52 -12.46
C GLY A 123 12.97 15.12 -11.06
N SER A 124 12.35 14.57 -10.01
CA SER A 124 12.68 14.96 -8.63
C SER A 124 13.89 14.17 -8.13
N SER A 125 14.98 14.86 -7.79
CA SER A 125 16.15 14.27 -7.11
C SER A 125 15.82 13.68 -5.73
N HIS A 126 14.60 13.92 -5.23
CA HIS A 126 14.11 13.44 -3.95
C HIS A 126 12.73 12.79 -4.11
N ASN A 127 12.71 11.59 -4.68
CA ASN A 127 11.48 10.80 -4.83
C ASN A 127 11.14 10.04 -3.54
N ALA A 128 10.50 10.73 -2.60
CA ALA A 128 10.14 10.15 -1.30
C ALA A 128 9.27 8.86 -1.41
N PRO A 129 8.26 8.76 -2.30
CA PRO A 129 7.51 7.52 -2.49
C PRO A 129 8.36 6.32 -2.91
N LEU A 130 9.28 6.49 -3.89
CA LEU A 130 10.16 5.40 -4.33
C LEU A 130 11.10 4.95 -3.22
N ARG A 131 11.66 5.90 -2.46
CA ARG A 131 12.45 5.59 -1.28
C ARG A 131 11.66 4.78 -0.25
N MET A 132 10.41 5.16 0.03
CA MET A 132 9.56 4.42 0.97
C MET A 132 9.20 3.02 0.48
N ALA A 133 8.96 2.83 -0.83
CA ALA A 133 8.78 1.50 -1.41
C ALA A 133 10.04 0.63 -1.27
N ARG A 134 11.22 1.24 -1.42
CA ARG A 134 12.51 0.57 -1.18
C ARG A 134 12.69 0.17 0.27
N ASP A 135 12.43 1.10 1.19
CA ASP A 135 12.57 0.86 2.61
C ASP A 135 11.61 -0.22 3.11
N MET A 136 10.41 -0.30 2.52
CA MET A 136 9.47 -1.41 2.72
C MET A 136 10.08 -2.75 2.31
N ALA A 137 10.61 -2.87 1.09
CA ALA A 137 11.22 -4.11 0.60
C ALA A 137 12.40 -4.55 1.49
N ILE A 138 13.24 -3.62 1.93
CA ILE A 138 14.36 -3.90 2.84
C ILE A 138 13.85 -4.41 4.19
N ALA A 139 12.85 -3.75 4.78
CA ALA A 139 12.27 -4.18 6.06
C ALA A 139 11.64 -5.57 5.97
N LEU A 140 10.89 -5.84 4.90
CA LEU A 140 10.28 -7.15 4.66
C LEU A 140 11.31 -8.26 4.48
N GLN A 141 12.37 -8.00 3.72
CA GLN A 141 13.47 -8.95 3.55
C GLN A 141 14.12 -9.27 4.89
N SER A 142 14.42 -8.25 5.70
CA SER A 142 14.99 -8.42 7.04
C SER A 142 14.07 -9.24 7.95
N HIS A 143 12.76 -8.98 7.95
CA HIS A 143 11.79 -9.71 8.78
C HIS A 143 11.62 -11.17 8.34
N ARG A 144 11.66 -11.43 7.02
CA ARG A 144 11.66 -12.78 6.46
C ARG A 144 12.90 -13.56 6.87
N GLU A 145 14.09 -12.97 6.74
CA GLU A 145 15.37 -13.63 7.02
C GLU A 145 15.59 -13.87 8.53
N SER A 146 15.23 -12.91 9.37
CA SER A 146 15.48 -12.98 10.82
C SER A 146 14.42 -13.79 11.57
N CYS A 147 13.15 -13.68 11.17
CA CYS A 147 12.01 -14.22 11.92
C CYS A 147 11.17 -15.22 11.13
N GLY A 148 11.44 -15.42 9.83
CA GLY A 148 10.60 -16.26 8.97
C GLY A 148 9.19 -15.70 8.77
N TRP A 149 9.03 -14.37 8.79
CA TRP A 149 7.71 -13.73 8.68
C TRP A 149 7.11 -13.96 7.27
N ASP A 150 6.11 -14.83 7.20
CA ASP A 150 5.47 -15.33 5.99
C ASP A 150 4.69 -14.25 5.22
N LEU A 151 4.14 -13.26 5.92
CA LEU A 151 3.45 -12.12 5.29
C LEU A 151 4.37 -11.32 4.35
N ALA A 152 5.69 -11.37 4.55
CA ALA A 152 6.64 -10.69 3.69
C ALA A 152 6.74 -11.33 2.30
N ASP A 153 6.55 -12.66 2.19
CA ASP A 153 6.78 -13.42 0.97
C ASP A 153 5.93 -12.90 -0.20
N HIS A 154 4.64 -12.64 0.05
CA HIS A 154 3.74 -12.17 -0.99
C HIS A 154 4.20 -10.84 -1.58
N CYS A 155 4.57 -9.87 -0.74
CA CYS A 155 5.00 -8.56 -1.23
C CYS A 155 6.38 -8.62 -1.89
N LEU A 156 7.31 -9.40 -1.34
CA LEU A 156 8.66 -9.54 -1.92
C LEU A 156 8.61 -10.20 -3.30
N ASN A 157 7.83 -11.26 -3.47
CA ASN A 157 7.67 -11.94 -4.75
C ASN A 157 7.04 -11.03 -5.83
N ASN A 158 6.16 -10.10 -5.42
CA ASN A 158 5.46 -9.21 -6.35
C ASN A 158 6.19 -7.89 -6.64
N CYS A 159 7.06 -7.41 -5.74
CA CYS A 159 7.57 -6.04 -5.82
C CYS A 159 9.10 -5.91 -5.73
N SER A 160 9.85 -6.89 -5.22
CA SER A 160 11.29 -6.72 -4.94
C SER A 160 12.11 -6.39 -6.19
N ASP A 161 11.89 -7.12 -7.29
CA ASP A 161 12.56 -6.87 -8.58
C ASP A 161 12.24 -5.50 -9.17
N LEU A 162 10.98 -5.06 -9.03
CA LEU A 162 10.56 -3.73 -9.52
C LEU A 162 11.24 -2.61 -8.72
N VAL A 163 11.27 -2.76 -7.39
CA VAL A 163 11.88 -1.79 -6.48
C VAL A 163 13.39 -1.66 -6.71
N THR A 164 14.09 -2.78 -6.94
CA THR A 164 15.54 -2.79 -7.20
C THR A 164 15.90 -2.19 -8.56
N LYS A 165 15.14 -2.52 -9.61
CA LYS A 165 15.30 -1.90 -10.93
C LYS A 165 15.09 -0.40 -10.87
N ILE A 166 14.02 0.06 -10.22
CA ILE A 166 13.71 1.49 -10.11
C ILE A 166 14.77 2.24 -9.29
N GLY A 167 15.24 1.67 -8.18
CA GLY A 167 16.31 2.27 -7.39
C GLY A 167 17.66 2.37 -8.11
N SER A 168 17.93 1.51 -9.10
CA SER A 168 19.13 1.58 -9.93
C SER A 168 19.03 2.72 -10.96
N LEU A 169 17.81 3.03 -11.41
CA LEU A 169 17.52 4.08 -12.40
C LEU A 169 17.59 5.50 -11.82
N GLU A 170 17.34 5.69 -10.52
CA GLU A 170 17.56 6.98 -9.85
C GLU A 170 19.06 7.38 -9.79
N SER A 171 19.96 6.44 -10.07
CA SER A 171 21.42 6.65 -10.07
C SER A 171 21.97 7.08 -11.44
N GLU A 172 21.22 6.80 -12.52
CA GLU A 172 21.63 7.04 -13.91
C GLU A 172 20.61 7.97 -14.58
N GLU A 173 20.89 9.28 -14.61
CA GLU A 173 19.96 10.33 -15.06
C GLU A 173 19.47 10.21 -16.53
N ASP A 174 19.96 9.26 -17.35
CA ASP A 174 19.73 9.24 -18.80
C ASP A 174 18.84 8.10 -19.35
N LEU A 175 18.46 7.09 -18.56
CA LEU A 175 17.71 5.92 -19.08
C LEU A 175 16.18 6.02 -18.96
N SER A 176 15.68 7.08 -18.32
CA SER A 176 14.25 7.27 -18.08
C SER A 176 13.42 7.17 -19.36
N SER A 177 13.91 7.69 -20.48
CA SER A 177 13.19 7.75 -21.76
C SER A 177 13.03 6.41 -22.50
N GLN A 178 13.90 5.42 -22.26
CA GLN A 178 13.89 4.13 -22.99
C GLN A 178 13.11 3.03 -22.27
N ILE A 179 12.97 3.15 -20.95
CA ILE A 179 12.34 2.11 -20.10
C ILE A 179 10.87 2.43 -19.82
N PHE A 180 10.41 3.68 -19.99
CA PHE A 180 8.98 4.02 -19.87
C PHE A 180 8.07 3.06 -20.66
N PRO A 181 8.38 2.66 -21.92
CA PRO A 181 7.59 1.67 -22.64
C PRO A 181 7.70 0.26 -22.04
N GLU A 182 8.88 -0.19 -21.63
CA GLU A 182 9.09 -1.54 -21.07
C GLU A 182 8.52 -1.72 -19.66
N LEU A 183 8.59 -0.70 -18.82
CA LEU A 183 7.94 -0.67 -17.51
C LEU A 183 6.45 -0.37 -17.67
N GLN A 184 6.02 0.39 -18.68
CA GLN A 184 4.61 0.44 -19.06
C GLN A 184 4.12 -0.92 -19.52
N THR A 185 4.85 -1.71 -20.31
CA THR A 185 4.42 -3.06 -20.75
C THR A 185 4.57 -4.13 -19.66
N ASN A 186 5.53 -3.99 -18.72
CA ASN A 186 5.64 -4.85 -17.54
C ASN A 186 4.70 -4.44 -16.40
N LEU A 187 4.25 -3.18 -16.35
CA LEU A 187 3.17 -2.68 -15.48
C LEU A 187 1.81 -2.68 -16.19
N ASP A 188 1.77 -2.96 -17.49
CA ASP A 188 0.65 -3.55 -18.25
C ASP A 188 0.57 -5.06 -17.91
N ILE A 189 0.92 -5.40 -16.67
CA ILE A 189 0.02 -6.22 -15.86
C ILE A 189 -1.33 -5.52 -16.00
N ASP A 190 -2.04 -6.01 -17.02
CA ASP A 190 -3.30 -5.54 -17.54
C ASP A 190 -4.09 -4.96 -16.38
N GLN A 191 -4.66 -3.76 -16.54
CA GLN A 191 -5.43 -3.17 -15.45
C GLN A 191 -6.50 -4.17 -14.95
N SER A 192 -6.89 -5.14 -15.80
CA SER A 192 -7.61 -6.37 -15.47
C SER A 192 -6.92 -7.33 -14.49
N ILE A 193 -5.62 -7.58 -14.53
CA ILE A 193 -4.85 -8.44 -13.59
C ILE A 193 -4.62 -7.73 -12.25
N LEU A 194 -4.36 -6.42 -12.27
CA LEU A 194 -4.37 -5.63 -11.03
C LEU A 194 -5.78 -5.65 -10.43
N GLU A 195 -6.83 -5.45 -11.23
CA GLU A 195 -8.23 -5.60 -10.81
C GLU A 195 -8.56 -7.03 -10.35
N GLU A 196 -7.99 -8.08 -10.95
CA GLU A 196 -8.13 -9.49 -10.55
C GLU A 196 -7.47 -9.75 -9.19
N LEU A 197 -6.32 -9.11 -8.92
CA LEU A 197 -5.67 -9.11 -7.61
C LEU A 197 -6.49 -8.36 -6.54
N PHE A 198 -7.30 -7.37 -6.93
CA PHE A 198 -8.21 -6.63 -6.03
C PHE A 198 -9.62 -7.23 -5.96
N THR A 199 -10.02 -8.08 -6.91
CA THR A 199 -11.33 -8.78 -6.95
C THR A 199 -11.23 -10.25 -6.56
N GLY A 200 -10.03 -10.78 -6.34
CA GLY A 200 -9.73 -12.16 -5.96
C GLY A 200 -10.19 -12.56 -4.55
N ILE A 201 -11.50 -12.49 -4.28
CA ILE A 201 -12.18 -13.49 -3.47
C ILE A 201 -12.98 -14.35 -4.45
N PRO A 202 -12.50 -15.53 -4.85
CA PRO A 202 -13.36 -16.48 -5.54
C PRO A 202 -14.36 -17.01 -4.51
N GLY A 203 -15.63 -16.59 -4.61
CA GLY A 203 -16.70 -17.17 -3.78
C GLY A 203 -17.91 -16.31 -3.42
N LEU A 204 -18.12 -15.12 -4.00
CA LEU A 204 -19.35 -14.33 -3.76
C LEU A 204 -20.17 -14.02 -5.02
N SER A 205 -20.05 -14.87 -6.04
CA SER A 205 -20.88 -14.82 -7.24
C SER A 205 -21.53 -16.17 -7.49
N GLU A 206 -22.32 -16.63 -6.52
CA GLU A 206 -23.39 -17.61 -6.76
C GLU A 206 -24.45 -17.51 -5.66
N VAL A 207 -25.20 -16.41 -5.67
CA VAL A 207 -26.60 -16.42 -5.22
C VAL A 207 -27.39 -15.66 -6.28
N GLU A 208 -27.57 -16.31 -7.43
CA GLU A 208 -28.65 -15.95 -8.34
C GLU A 208 -29.98 -16.33 -7.67
N MET A 209 -30.69 -15.29 -7.24
CA MET A 209 -32.13 -15.10 -7.32
C MET A 209 -32.95 -16.30 -7.85
N GLN A 210 -33.65 -16.97 -6.93
CA GLN A 210 -34.97 -17.57 -7.17
C GLN A 210 -35.95 -17.04 -6.13
#